data_AF-A0A6L3UYG3-F1
#
_entry.id   AF-A0A6L3UYG3-F1
#
_cell.length_a   1.000
_cell.length_b   1.000
_cell.length_c   1.000
_cell.angle_alpha   90.00
_cell.angle_beta   90.00
_cell.angle_gamma   90.00
#
_symmetry.space_group_name_H-M   'P 1'
#
loop_
_entity.id
_entity.type
_entity.pdbx_description
1 polymer ?
#
loop_
_entity_poly.entity_id
_entity_poly.type
_entity_poly.pdbx_seq_one_letter_code
_entity_poly.pdbx_strand_id
1 'polypeptide(L)'
;MYCYSKYDAQGYIDNFYGAFNTEHPSHITIRNFESPNIQEIINALDILYVGGGNTHYMLKIWQKTGFDNVVRNAYQNGVILAGISAGAMCWFETCYREKNEEEYEEFRGLGMLKGSLCPHYNDIERRIAFDNWAITQKNSTLYI
;
A
#
# COMPACT_ATOMS: atom_id res chain seq x y z
N MET A 1 2.22 3.40 -13.38
CA MET A 1 3.46 2.97 -12.69
C MET A 1 3.15 1.91 -11.64
N TYR A 2 3.96 0.87 -11.50
CA TYR A 2 3.97 -0.06 -10.37
C TYR A 2 4.96 0.41 -9.29
N CYS A 3 4.47 0.57 -8.06
CA CYS A 3 5.27 0.73 -6.86
C CYS A 3 5.12 -0.53 -5.99
N TYR A 4 6.25 -1.05 -5.54
CA TYR A 4 6.40 -2.44 -5.17
C TYR A 4 6.40 -2.63 -3.61
N SER A 5 5.91 -3.77 -3.07
CA SER A 5 5.82 -3.99 -1.59
C SER A 5 6.11 -5.38 -0.97
N LYS A 6 6.30 -6.49 -1.72
CA LYS A 6 6.72 -7.83 -1.20
C LYS A 6 8.24 -8.03 -0.90
N TYR A 7 9.12 -8.30 -1.89
CA TYR A 7 10.60 -8.03 -1.87
C TYR A 7 11.21 -7.89 -3.30
N ASP A 8 11.04 -6.74 -4.00
CA ASP A 8 11.36 -6.42 -5.43
C ASP A 8 11.29 -7.63 -6.39
N ALA A 9 10.32 -8.51 -6.15
CA ALA A 9 10.33 -9.86 -6.69
C ALA A 9 9.85 -9.88 -8.15
N GLN A 10 10.71 -10.37 -9.05
CA GLN A 10 10.52 -10.30 -10.51
C GLN A 10 9.12 -10.74 -10.97
N GLY A 11 8.62 -11.87 -10.48
CA GLY A 11 7.28 -12.37 -10.88
C GLY A 11 6.11 -11.44 -10.56
N TYR A 12 6.24 -10.51 -9.59
CA TYR A 12 5.22 -9.47 -9.36
C TYR A 12 5.31 -8.34 -10.40
N ILE A 13 6.53 -8.02 -10.85
CA ILE A 13 6.76 -7.07 -11.93
C ILE A 13 6.24 -7.67 -13.24
N ASP A 14 6.59 -8.93 -13.53
CA ASP A 14 6.13 -9.65 -14.72
C ASP A 14 4.59 -9.72 -14.78
N ASN A 15 3.93 -10.05 -13.66
CA ASN A 15 2.47 -10.05 -13.57
C ASN A 15 1.85 -8.66 -13.78
N PHE A 16 2.50 -7.59 -13.32
CA PHE A 16 2.05 -6.22 -13.57
C PHE A 16 2.14 -5.87 -15.07
N TYR A 17 3.29 -6.14 -15.73
CA TYR A 17 3.42 -5.92 -17.17
C TYR A 17 2.46 -6.80 -17.98
N GLY A 18 2.21 -8.03 -17.54
CA GLY A 18 1.22 -8.93 -18.14
C GLY A 18 -0.22 -8.41 -18.01
N ALA A 19 -0.58 -7.81 -16.87
CA ALA A 19 -1.92 -7.28 -16.63
C ALA A 19 -2.19 -5.94 -17.37
N PHE A 20 -1.17 -5.10 -17.53
CA PHE A 20 -1.26 -3.78 -18.16
C PHE A 20 -0.57 -3.71 -19.53
N ASN A 21 -0.55 -4.83 -20.27
CA ASN A 21 0.19 -4.96 -21.53
C ASN A 21 -0.34 -4.09 -22.69
N THR A 22 -1.58 -3.59 -22.59
CA THR A 22 -2.21 -2.66 -23.54
C THR A 22 -1.87 -1.19 -23.28
N GLU A 23 -1.31 -0.88 -22.11
CA GLU A 23 -1.09 0.48 -21.64
C GLU A 23 0.36 0.95 -21.87
N HIS A 24 0.79 1.98 -21.15
CA HIS A 24 2.20 2.39 -21.05
C HIS A 24 2.77 2.04 -19.66
N PRO A 25 2.91 0.75 -19.30
CA PRO A 25 3.36 0.34 -17.98
C PRO A 25 4.83 0.71 -17.73
N SER A 26 5.07 1.24 -16.54
CA SER A 26 6.37 1.54 -15.95
C SER A 26 6.41 0.98 -14.53
N HIS A 27 7.60 0.67 -14.00
CA HIS A 27 7.77 0.25 -12.61
C HIS A 27 8.94 0.96 -11.94
N ILE A 28 8.86 1.08 -10.61
CA ILE A 28 9.96 1.51 -9.75
C ILE A 28 10.18 0.50 -8.62
N THR A 29 11.44 0.36 -8.25
CA THR A 29 11.94 -0.49 -7.15
C THR A 29 12.28 0.38 -5.94
N ILE A 30 12.61 -0.25 -4.80
CA ILE A 30 13.08 0.48 -3.60
C ILE A 30 14.28 1.40 -3.94
N ARG A 31 15.13 1.00 -4.90
CA ARG A 31 16.33 1.74 -5.33
C ARG A 31 16.03 3.09 -5.98
N ASN A 32 14.80 3.31 -6.42
CA ASN A 32 14.40 4.52 -7.13
C ASN A 32 13.82 5.61 -6.21
N PHE A 33 13.43 5.27 -4.98
CA PHE A 33 12.71 6.17 -4.08
C PHE A 33 13.52 7.42 -3.66
N GLU A 34 14.85 7.33 -3.63
CA GLU A 34 15.76 8.44 -3.29
C GLU A 34 16.34 9.13 -4.55
N SER A 35 15.79 8.85 -5.74
CA SER A 35 16.21 9.52 -6.98
C SER A 35 15.87 11.02 -6.93
N PRO A 36 16.77 11.95 -7.29
CA PRO A 36 16.51 13.39 -7.24
C PRO A 36 15.24 13.82 -8.01
N ASN A 37 14.92 13.12 -9.11
CA ASN A 37 13.78 13.43 -9.97
C ASN A 37 12.54 12.58 -9.65
N ILE A 38 12.51 11.84 -8.53
CA ILE A 38 11.41 10.91 -8.22
C ILE A 38 10.05 11.63 -8.15
N GLN A 39 10.00 12.85 -7.63
CA GLN A 39 8.76 13.63 -7.57
C GLN A 39 8.22 13.97 -8.96
N GLU A 40 9.10 14.34 -9.90
CA GLU A 40 8.73 14.65 -11.28
C GLU A 40 8.23 13.39 -12.00
N ILE A 41 8.95 12.27 -11.83
CA ILE A 41 8.60 10.97 -12.41
C ILE A 41 7.22 10.50 -11.93
N ILE A 42 6.89 10.68 -10.63
CA ILE A 42 5.60 10.29 -10.09
C ILE A 42 4.49 11.29 -10.46
N ASN A 43 4.76 12.60 -10.50
CA ASN A 43 3.80 13.61 -10.92
C ASN A 43 3.38 13.49 -12.40
N ALA A 44 4.22 12.89 -13.25
CA ALA A 44 3.95 12.67 -14.67
C ALA A 44 3.07 11.43 -14.96
N LEU A 45 2.48 10.80 -13.95
CA LEU A 45 1.68 9.57 -14.07
C LEU A 45 0.19 9.85 -14.02
N ASP A 46 -0.58 9.15 -14.84
CA ASP A 46 -2.04 9.06 -14.66
C ASP A 46 -2.38 8.23 -13.40
N ILE A 47 -1.66 7.11 -13.21
CA ILE A 47 -1.91 6.14 -12.12
C ILE A 47 -0.60 5.67 -11.46
N LEU A 48 -0.54 5.82 -10.14
CA LEU A 48 0.40 5.10 -9.27
C LEU A 48 -0.30 3.89 -8.64
N TYR A 49 0.06 2.69 -9.11
CA TYR A 49 -0.47 1.43 -8.61
C TYR A 49 0.51 0.82 -7.60
N VAL A 50 0.03 0.47 -6.41
CA VAL A 50 0.85 -0.13 -5.34
C VAL A 50 0.52 -1.62 -5.16
N GLY A 51 1.54 -2.46 -5.33
CA GLY A 51 1.42 -3.91 -5.23
C GLY A 51 1.16 -4.42 -3.80
N GLY A 52 0.82 -5.71 -3.73
CA GLY A 52 0.69 -6.46 -2.47
C GLY A 52 2.03 -6.98 -1.93
N GLY A 53 2.10 -7.17 -0.61
CA GLY A 53 3.36 -7.48 0.08
C GLY A 53 3.30 -7.21 1.59
N ASN A 54 4.34 -6.63 2.17
CA ASN A 54 4.42 -6.30 3.59
C ASN A 54 4.25 -4.78 3.80
N THR A 55 3.05 -4.36 4.23
CA THR A 55 2.71 -2.93 4.43
C THR A 55 3.62 -2.24 5.44
N HIS A 56 3.98 -2.92 6.52
CA HIS A 56 4.81 -2.35 7.59
C HIS A 56 6.24 -2.07 7.10
N TYR A 57 6.82 -3.03 6.35
CA TYR A 57 8.12 -2.86 5.72
C TYR A 57 8.08 -1.74 4.66
N MET A 58 7.08 -1.77 3.77
CA MET A 58 6.90 -0.75 2.73
C MET A 58 6.82 0.66 3.32
N LEU A 59 5.95 0.88 4.32
CA LEU A 59 5.80 2.19 4.97
C LEU A 59 7.07 2.64 5.70
N LYS A 60 7.79 1.73 6.36
CA LYS A 60 9.10 2.05 6.98
C LYS A 60 10.12 2.49 5.94
N ILE A 61 10.17 1.84 4.78
CA ILE A 61 11.05 2.25 3.68
C ILE A 61 10.61 3.61 3.13
N TRP A 62 9.32 3.81 2.85
CA TRP A 62 8.81 5.07 2.31
C TRP A 62 9.08 6.25 3.25
N GLN A 63 8.85 6.09 4.55
CA GLN A 63 9.17 7.10 5.56
C GLN A 63 10.68 7.39 5.63
N LYS A 64 11.52 6.34 5.52
CA LYS A 64 12.99 6.50 5.53
C LYS A 64 13.49 7.27 4.31
N THR A 65 12.91 7.04 3.13
CA THR A 65 13.32 7.67 1.86
C THR A 65 12.56 8.96 1.54
N GLY A 66 11.59 9.36 2.36
CA GLY A 66 10.69 10.50 2.09
C GLY A 66 9.69 10.27 0.95
N PHE A 67 9.57 9.03 0.44
CA PHE A 67 8.66 8.67 -0.64
C PHE A 67 7.19 8.74 -0.23
N ASP A 68 6.90 8.66 1.08
CA ASP A 68 5.57 8.93 1.61
C ASP A 68 5.07 10.34 1.27
N ASN A 69 5.95 11.35 1.33
CA ASN A 69 5.63 12.71 0.89
C ASN A 69 5.48 12.81 -0.63
N VAL A 70 6.32 12.11 -1.39
CA VAL A 70 6.23 12.05 -2.87
C VAL A 70 4.85 11.57 -3.31
N VAL A 71 4.33 10.52 -2.67
CA VAL A 71 3.00 9.94 -2.95
C VAL A 71 1.86 10.88 -2.54
N ARG A 72 1.96 11.57 -1.39
CA ARG A 72 0.96 12.59 -0.99
C ARG A 72 0.90 13.75 -1.97
N ASN A 73 2.05 14.28 -2.37
CA ASN A 73 2.16 15.38 -3.32
C ASN A 73 1.60 14.98 -4.68
N ALA A 74 1.90 13.77 -5.16
CA ALA A 74 1.37 13.24 -6.41
C ALA A 74 -0.16 13.16 -6.39
N TYR A 75 -0.76 12.64 -5.32
CA TYR A 75 -2.21 12.61 -5.14
C TYR A 75 -2.83 14.02 -5.14
N GLN A 76 -2.19 14.99 -4.47
CA GLN A 76 -2.60 16.39 -4.50
C GLN A 76 -2.50 17.03 -5.90
N ASN A 77 -1.57 16.55 -6.74
CA ASN A 77 -1.40 16.96 -8.13
C ASN A 77 -2.34 16.21 -9.10
N GLY A 78 -3.23 15.35 -8.61
CA GLY A 78 -4.24 14.64 -9.41
C GLY A 78 -3.86 13.23 -9.88
N VAL A 79 -2.69 12.71 -9.48
CA VAL A 79 -2.30 11.32 -9.79
C VAL A 79 -3.25 10.35 -9.07
N ILE A 80 -3.86 9.43 -9.80
CA ILE A 80 -4.75 8.43 -9.22
C ILE A 80 -3.92 7.41 -8.44
N LEU A 81 -4.19 7.27 -7.14
CA LEU A 81 -3.62 6.20 -6.33
C LEU A 81 -4.50 4.96 -6.40
N ALA A 82 -3.90 3.84 -6.82
CA ALA A 82 -4.51 2.52 -6.82
C ALA A 82 -3.62 1.57 -6.01
N GLY A 83 -4.19 0.51 -5.46
CA GLY A 83 -3.38 -0.53 -4.83
C GLY A 83 -4.17 -1.76 -4.43
N ILE A 84 -3.44 -2.85 -4.17
CA ILE A 84 -4.01 -4.15 -3.79
C ILE A 84 -3.38 -4.66 -2.51
N SER A 85 -4.15 -5.38 -1.69
CA SER A 85 -3.65 -6.01 -0.45
C SER A 85 -2.93 -4.96 0.43
N ALA A 86 -1.63 -5.12 0.70
CA ALA A 86 -0.78 -4.15 1.37
C ALA A 86 -0.86 -2.72 0.78
N GLY A 87 -0.88 -2.60 -0.55
CA GLY A 87 -1.00 -1.33 -1.26
C GLY A 87 -2.39 -0.71 -1.24
N ALA A 88 -3.43 -1.44 -0.86
CA ALA A 88 -4.75 -0.88 -0.59
C ALA A 88 -4.85 -0.37 0.86
N MET A 89 -4.27 -1.13 1.80
CA MET A 89 -4.32 -0.82 3.24
C MET A 89 -3.45 0.39 3.62
N CYS A 90 -2.34 0.65 2.93
CA CYS A 90 -1.38 1.70 3.31
C CYS A 90 -1.93 3.14 3.31
N TRP A 91 -3.03 3.41 2.60
CA TRP A 91 -3.66 4.74 2.54
C TRP A 91 -4.33 5.17 3.84
N PHE A 92 -4.70 4.21 4.67
CA PHE A 92 -5.54 4.41 5.85
C PHE A 92 -4.76 4.97 7.06
N GLU A 93 -5.45 5.50 8.07
CA GLU A 93 -4.84 6.00 9.31
C GLU A 93 -4.14 4.89 10.09
N THR A 94 -4.83 3.75 10.24
CA THR A 94 -4.31 2.56 10.92
C THR A 94 -4.28 1.37 9.96
N CYS A 95 -3.11 0.74 9.88
CA CYS A 95 -2.86 -0.54 9.23
C CYS A 95 -2.63 -1.61 10.30
N TYR A 96 -2.69 -2.88 9.93
CA TYR A 96 -2.44 -3.98 10.86
C TYR A 96 -1.77 -5.18 10.16
N ARG A 97 -1.19 -6.12 10.91
CA ARG A 97 -0.63 -7.39 10.39
C ARG A 97 -0.73 -8.52 11.40
N GLU A 98 -0.91 -9.76 10.95
CA GLU A 98 -0.94 -10.92 11.85
C GLU A 98 0.34 -10.92 12.69
N LYS A 99 0.18 -11.00 14.00
CA LYS A 99 1.27 -11.22 14.96
C LYS A 99 1.38 -12.71 15.30
N ASN A 100 0.23 -13.37 15.40
CA ASN A 100 0.04 -14.82 15.49
C ASN A 100 -1.38 -15.16 14.98
N GLU A 101 -1.86 -16.38 15.23
CA GLU A 101 -3.18 -16.87 14.78
C GLU A 101 -4.38 -16.13 15.40
N GLU A 102 -4.20 -15.47 16.56
CA GLU A 102 -5.28 -14.84 17.34
C GLU A 102 -5.14 -13.31 17.47
N GLU A 103 -3.94 -12.77 17.28
CA GLU A 103 -3.61 -11.36 17.53
C GLU A 103 -3.15 -10.60 16.28
N TYR A 104 -3.64 -9.37 16.16
CA TYR A 104 -3.18 -8.38 15.21
C TYR A 104 -2.25 -7.34 15.86
N GLU A 105 -1.16 -6.97 15.16
CA GLU A 105 -0.33 -5.82 15.52
C GLU A 105 -0.71 -4.61 14.65
N GLU A 106 -1.18 -3.54 15.30
CA GLU A 106 -1.45 -2.25 14.68
C GLU A 106 -0.19 -1.44 14.39
N PHE A 107 -0.22 -0.65 13.32
CA PHE A 107 0.77 0.38 13.03
C PHE A 107 0.14 1.49 12.17
N ARG A 108 0.74 2.69 12.20
CA ARG A 108 0.23 3.82 11.41
C ARG A 108 0.41 3.58 9.92
N GLY A 109 -0.64 3.81 9.15
CA GLY A 109 -0.56 3.97 7.70
C GLY A 109 -0.21 5.40 7.31
N LEU A 110 -0.50 5.77 6.06
CA LEU A 110 -0.32 7.15 5.60
C LEU A 110 -1.39 8.11 6.15
N GLY A 111 -2.56 7.63 6.58
CA GLY A 111 -3.64 8.50 7.06
C GLY A 111 -4.11 9.51 6.00
N MET A 112 -4.16 9.08 4.74
CA MET A 112 -4.84 9.80 3.65
C MET A 112 -6.34 9.50 3.65
N LEU A 113 -6.72 8.29 4.11
CA LEU A 113 -8.09 7.84 4.35
C LEU A 113 -8.29 7.57 5.85
N LYS A 114 -9.48 7.85 6.37
CA LYS A 114 -9.79 7.62 7.79
C LYS A 114 -10.00 6.15 8.11
N GLY A 115 -9.63 5.73 9.31
CA GLY A 115 -9.90 4.38 9.81
C GLY A 115 -8.95 3.30 9.29
N SER A 116 -9.48 2.12 8.93
CA SER A 116 -8.71 0.92 8.53
C SER A 116 -9.44 0.02 7.52
N LEU A 117 -8.68 -0.58 6.60
CA LEU A 117 -9.18 -1.54 5.59
C LEU A 117 -8.69 -2.96 5.89
N CYS A 118 -9.60 -3.94 5.79
CA CYS A 118 -9.28 -5.37 5.76
C CYS A 118 -9.20 -5.92 4.33
N PRO A 119 -8.02 -5.97 3.69
CA PRO A 119 -7.88 -6.72 2.45
C PRO A 119 -8.13 -8.21 2.70
N HIS A 120 -8.75 -8.90 1.74
CA HIS A 120 -9.06 -10.35 1.78
C HIS A 120 -9.99 -10.79 2.92
N TYR A 121 -10.99 -9.98 3.29
CA TYR A 121 -12.01 -10.32 4.29
C TYR A 121 -12.86 -11.57 3.94
N ASN A 122 -12.77 -12.07 2.70
CA ASN A 122 -13.35 -13.33 2.28
C ASN A 122 -12.58 -14.57 2.79
N ASP A 123 -11.36 -14.40 3.29
CA ASP A 123 -10.59 -15.44 3.97
C ASP A 123 -11.11 -15.63 5.41
N ILE A 124 -11.29 -16.88 5.85
CA ILE A 124 -11.97 -17.18 7.11
C ILE A 124 -11.09 -16.85 8.32
N GLU A 125 -9.81 -17.19 8.27
CA GLU A 125 -8.85 -16.95 9.37
C GLU A 125 -8.64 -15.44 9.54
N ARG A 126 -8.40 -14.74 8.42
CA ARG A 126 -8.25 -13.29 8.37
C ARG A 126 -9.49 -12.55 8.87
N ARG A 127 -10.69 -13.01 8.48
CA ARG A 127 -11.96 -12.44 8.98
C ARG A 127 -12.10 -12.59 10.48
N ILE A 128 -11.91 -13.79 11.02
CA ILE A 128 -12.07 -14.05 12.47
C ILE A 128 -11.12 -13.16 13.27
N ALA A 129 -9.85 -13.09 12.87
CA ALA A 129 -8.88 -12.23 13.54
C ALA A 129 -9.23 -10.73 13.39
N PHE A 130 -9.74 -10.30 12.22
CA PHE A 130 -10.12 -8.90 12.00
C PHE A 130 -11.36 -8.50 12.81
N ASP A 131 -12.37 -9.38 12.89
CA ASP A 131 -13.58 -9.16 13.68
C ASP A 131 -13.24 -9.08 15.18
N ASN A 132 -12.35 -9.94 15.68
CA ASN A 132 -11.82 -9.89 17.05
C ASN A 132 -11.10 -8.56 17.32
N TRP A 133 -10.25 -8.11 16.39
CA TRP A 133 -9.56 -6.83 16.49
C TRP A 133 -10.54 -5.64 16.43
N ALA A 134 -11.52 -5.68 15.52
CA ALA A 134 -12.52 -4.63 15.29
C ALA A 134 -13.33 -4.28 16.55
N ILE A 135 -13.64 -5.27 17.40
CA ILE A 135 -14.32 -5.07 18.69
C ILE A 135 -13.55 -4.11 19.62
N THR A 136 -12.23 -4.02 19.48
CA THR A 136 -11.38 -3.11 20.29
C THR A 136 -11.40 -1.66 19.78
N GLN A 137 -11.77 -1.44 18.50
CA GLN A 137 -11.56 -0.19 17.75
C GLN A 137 -12.68 0.82 17.94
N LYS A 138 -12.85 1.32 19.16
CA LYS A 138 -13.88 2.32 19.51
C LYS A 138 -13.72 3.60 18.68
N ASN A 139 -14.72 3.88 17.83
CA ASN A 139 -14.83 5.02 16.92
C ASN A 139 -13.92 5.01 15.67
N SER A 140 -13.30 3.87 15.32
CA SER A 140 -12.64 3.74 14.01
C SER A 140 -13.67 3.41 12.91
N THR A 141 -13.43 3.88 11.68
CA THR A 141 -14.22 3.45 10.51
C THR A 141 -13.53 2.24 9.88
N LEU A 142 -14.25 1.14 9.71
CA LEU A 142 -13.70 -0.12 9.22
C LEU A 142 -14.26 -0.44 7.83
N TYR A 143 -13.38 -0.86 6.94
CA TYR A 143 -13.66 -1.22 5.54
C TYR A 143 -13.20 -2.66 5.28
N ILE A 144 -13.81 -3.32 4.28
CA ILE A 144 -13.52 -4.69 3.83
C ILE A 144 -13.42 -4.75 2.30
#